data_AF-A0A941BGR8-F1
#
_entry.id   AF-A0A941BGR8-F1
#
_cell.length_a   1.000
_cell.length_b   1.000
_cell.length_c   1.000
_cell.angle_alpha   90.00
_cell.angle_beta   90.00
_cell.angle_gamma   90.00
#
_symmetry.space_group_name_H-M   'P 1'
#
loop_
_entity.id
_entity.type
_entity.pdbx_description
1 polymer ?
#
loop_
_entity_poly.entity_id
_entity_poly.type
_entity_poly.pdbx_seq_one_letter_code
_entity_poly.pdbx_strand_id
1 'polypeptide(L)'
;MSHQYDFGPFQLDVWQRELRRRQQLVALSPKLFELLRLLVEQHHRVVTRQEILSRVWAGRVTTPGVLPQAVLKLRAALEEDPAQPWIRSVRGVGYRFLGEVREGLPQAPRAPHRPDPVGLRLGLMPCLNRTGDDSLQWLSLGLPALLHQMLEAEPRLALFGPGPPLAPAEPVPASLGLDGVLQGCLVRHSGALGLHSQLVSADGRVLHTDSMCEPRWDMLCTRWAHSVHTALCPGSDIRLVALSPDPFALEAFARGSSLLLRGDGALARPLLQVAHDLLPDQPAVHTALLRATALAGDASG
;
A
#
# COMPACT_ATOMS: atom_id res chain seq x y z
N MET A 1 -24.37 -17.83 10.23
CA MET A 1 -24.65 -16.47 9.75
C MET A 1 -23.57 -16.11 8.77
N SER A 2 -23.93 -15.78 7.54
CA SER A 2 -22.99 -15.45 6.48
C SER A 2 -22.31 -14.11 6.82
N HIS A 3 -20.98 -14.03 6.67
CA HIS A 3 -20.19 -12.84 7.01
C HIS A 3 -20.11 -11.85 5.84
N GLN A 4 -20.53 -12.28 4.65
CA GLN A 4 -20.50 -11.50 3.42
C GLN A 4 -21.84 -11.66 2.68
N TYR A 5 -22.39 -10.55 2.21
CA TYR A 5 -23.60 -10.51 1.38
C TYR A 5 -23.30 -9.79 0.08
N ASP A 6 -23.56 -10.45 -1.04
CA ASP A 6 -23.42 -9.85 -2.37
C ASP A 6 -24.83 -9.51 -2.92
N PHE A 7 -25.01 -8.29 -3.43
CA PHE A 7 -26.25 -7.86 -4.08
C PHE A 7 -25.94 -6.86 -5.20
N GLY A 8 -26.32 -7.20 -6.43
CA GLY A 8 -25.98 -6.39 -7.61
C GLY A 8 -24.47 -6.06 -7.68
N PRO A 9 -24.07 -4.78 -7.82
CA PRO A 9 -22.67 -4.38 -7.84
C PRO A 9 -22.04 -4.20 -6.45
N PHE A 10 -22.79 -4.48 -5.38
CA PHE A 10 -22.37 -4.22 -4.01
C PHE A 10 -21.99 -5.50 -3.27
N GLN A 11 -21.01 -5.33 -2.38
CA GLN A 11 -20.53 -6.35 -1.46
C GLN A 11 -20.51 -5.76 -0.05
N LEU A 12 -21.25 -6.39 0.86
CA LEU A 12 -21.32 -6.00 2.26
C LEU A 12 -20.56 -7.01 3.12
N ASP A 13 -19.47 -6.57 3.73
CA ASP A 13 -18.66 -7.36 4.67
C ASP A 13 -19.02 -6.97 6.10
N VAL A 14 -19.61 -7.91 6.86
CA VAL A 14 -20.06 -7.68 8.23
C VAL A 14 -18.90 -7.61 9.23
N TRP A 15 -17.80 -8.32 8.97
CA TRP A 15 -16.65 -8.37 9.87
C TRP A 15 -15.77 -7.14 9.71
N GLN A 16 -15.47 -6.75 8.47
CA GLN A 16 -14.71 -5.54 8.16
C GLN A 16 -15.55 -4.27 8.33
N ARG A 17 -16.87 -4.41 8.43
CA ARG A 17 -17.85 -3.31 8.49
C ARG A 17 -17.76 -2.40 7.25
N GLU A 18 -17.58 -3.02 6.08
CA GLU A 18 -17.37 -2.32 4.82
C GLU A 18 -18.52 -2.59 3.84
N LEU A 19 -18.92 -1.53 3.13
CA LEU A 19 -19.71 -1.66 1.90
C LEU A 19 -18.78 -1.32 0.74
N ARG A 20 -18.69 -2.22 -0.24
CA ARG A 20 -17.96 -2.00 -1.48
C ARG A 20 -18.91 -1.98 -2.66
N ARG A 21 -18.60 -1.19 -3.67
CA ARG A 21 -19.30 -1.13 -4.95
C ARG A 21 -18.29 -1.31 -6.06
N ARG A 22 -18.38 -2.39 -6.84
CA ARG A 22 -17.38 -2.74 -7.87
C ARG A 22 -15.94 -2.59 -7.34
N GLN A 23 -15.68 -3.13 -6.14
CA GLN A 23 -14.40 -3.08 -5.40
C GLN A 23 -14.00 -1.74 -4.77
N GLN A 24 -14.75 -0.65 -4.97
CA GLN A 24 -14.50 0.65 -4.31
C GLN A 24 -15.28 0.76 -3.00
N LEU A 25 -14.67 1.31 -1.94
CA LEU A 25 -15.34 1.53 -0.66
C LEU A 25 -16.42 2.61 -0.78
N VAL A 26 -17.62 2.28 -0.31
CA VAL A 26 -18.74 3.21 -0.14
C VAL A 26 -18.78 3.63 1.31
N ALA A 27 -18.41 4.89 1.57
CA ALA A 27 -18.40 5.43 2.92
C ALA A 27 -19.81 5.48 3.50
N LEU A 28 -20.07 4.65 4.51
CA LEU A 28 -21.28 4.67 5.32
C LEU A 28 -20.94 5.06 6.75
N SER A 29 -21.77 5.91 7.36
CA SER A 29 -21.66 6.12 8.80
C SER A 29 -21.99 4.80 9.54
N PRO A 30 -21.46 4.58 10.76
CA PRO A 30 -21.67 3.34 11.49
C PRO A 30 -23.15 2.94 11.63
N LYS A 31 -24.05 3.92 11.77
CA LYS A 31 -25.50 3.67 11.87
C LYS A 31 -26.15 3.34 10.53
N LEU A 32 -25.69 3.94 9.44
CA LEU A 32 -26.15 3.57 8.10
C LEU A 32 -25.70 2.15 7.73
N PHE A 33 -24.49 1.78 8.13
CA PHE A 33 -23.98 0.42 7.97
C PHE A 33 -24.83 -0.60 8.74
N GLU A 34 -25.09 -0.37 10.03
CA GLU A 34 -25.94 -1.29 10.82
C GLU A 34 -27.36 -1.40 10.27
N LEU A 35 -27.93 -0.29 9.77
CA LEU A 35 -29.24 -0.30 9.12
C LEU A 35 -29.21 -1.14 7.84
N LEU A 36 -28.20 -0.95 6.98
CA LEU A 36 -28.05 -1.72 5.75
C LEU A 36 -27.88 -3.21 6.05
N ARG A 37 -27.00 -3.55 6.99
CA ARG A 37 -26.76 -4.92 7.44
C ARG A 37 -28.06 -5.58 7.89
N LEU A 38 -28.84 -4.92 8.74
CA LEU A 38 -30.11 -5.46 9.21
C LEU A 38 -31.10 -5.71 8.06
N LEU A 39 -31.19 -4.79 7.09
CA LEU A 39 -32.09 -4.93 5.94
C LEU A 39 -31.66 -6.04 4.98
N VAL A 40 -30.35 -6.20 4.77
CA VAL A 40 -29.77 -7.25 3.91
C VAL A 40 -29.90 -8.63 4.58
N GLU A 41 -29.62 -8.75 5.88
CA GLU A 41 -29.82 -10.01 6.63
C GLU A 41 -31.29 -10.45 6.65
N GLN A 42 -32.22 -9.51 6.56
CA GLN A 42 -33.65 -9.76 6.57
C GLN A 42 -34.30 -9.51 5.20
N HIS A 43 -33.53 -9.62 4.11
CA HIS A 43 -33.96 -9.27 2.74
C HIS A 43 -35.22 -10.03 2.27
N HIS A 44 -35.47 -11.22 2.83
CA HIS A 44 -36.63 -12.05 2.54
C HIS A 44 -37.95 -11.49 3.09
N ARG A 45 -37.93 -10.51 4.01
CA ARG A 45 -39.15 -9.96 4.64
C ARG A 45 -39.11 -8.45 4.83
N VAL A 46 -40.23 -7.91 5.29
CA VAL A 46 -40.31 -6.51 5.75
C VAL A 46 -39.76 -6.44 7.18
N VAL A 47 -38.84 -5.51 7.42
CA VAL A 47 -38.34 -5.20 8.76
C VAL A 47 -39.12 -4.01 9.31
N THR A 48 -39.77 -4.19 10.46
CA THR A 48 -40.66 -3.17 11.03
C THR A 48 -39.87 -1.98 11.55
N ARG A 49 -40.51 -0.80 11.62
CA ARG A 49 -39.87 0.39 12.19
C ARG A 49 -39.40 0.17 13.62
N GLN A 50 -40.22 -0.49 14.44
CA GLN A 50 -39.90 -0.78 15.84
C GLN A 50 -38.71 -1.74 15.94
N GLU A 51 -38.63 -2.76 15.09
CA GLU A 51 -37.52 -3.70 15.05
C GLU A 51 -36.21 -3.02 14.60
N ILE A 52 -36.27 -2.13 13.62
CA ILE A 52 -35.09 -1.38 13.18
C ILE A 52 -34.59 -0.47 14.30
N LEU A 53 -35.50 0.28 14.95
CA LEU A 53 -35.14 1.18 16.04
C LEU A 53 -34.57 0.40 17.24
N SER A 54 -35.16 -0.73 17.60
CA SER A 54 -34.69 -1.53 18.74
C SER A 54 -33.33 -2.18 18.48
N ARG A 55 -33.04 -2.61 17.24
CA ARG A 55 -31.77 -3.27 16.92
C ARG A 55 -30.63 -2.30 16.60
N VAL A 56 -30.91 -1.24 15.84
CA VAL A 56 -29.87 -0.31 15.36
C VAL A 56 -29.69 0.88 16.31
N TRP A 57 -30.74 1.28 17.04
CA TRP A 57 -30.73 2.42 17.97
C TRP A 57 -31.08 2.02 19.42
N ALA A 58 -30.80 0.76 19.81
CA ALA A 58 -31.01 0.25 21.17
C ALA A 58 -30.53 1.25 22.24
N GLY A 59 -31.40 1.59 23.20
CA GLY A 59 -31.05 2.40 24.37
C GLY A 59 -30.82 3.89 24.13
N ARG A 60 -31.29 4.47 23.00
CA ARG A 60 -31.17 5.90 22.71
C ARG A 60 -32.52 6.57 22.49
N VAL A 61 -32.66 7.81 22.96
CA VAL A 61 -33.80 8.68 22.60
C VAL A 61 -33.67 9.00 21.11
N THR A 62 -34.65 8.58 20.32
CA THR A 62 -34.70 8.83 18.87
C THR A 62 -35.84 9.79 18.55
N THR A 63 -35.65 10.66 17.56
CA THR A 63 -36.75 11.47 17.04
C THR A 63 -37.51 10.68 15.96
N PRO A 64 -38.81 10.94 15.72
CA PRO A 64 -39.59 10.23 14.71
C PRO A 64 -38.98 10.27 13.29
N GLY A 65 -38.15 11.27 13.00
CA GLY A 65 -37.49 11.46 11.70
C GLY A 65 -36.17 10.71 11.50
N VAL A 66 -35.56 10.13 12.55
CA VAL A 66 -34.22 9.50 12.46
C VAL A 66 -34.20 8.38 11.41
N LEU A 67 -35.19 7.48 11.46
CA LEU A 67 -35.24 6.33 10.56
C LEU A 67 -35.53 6.73 9.10
N PRO A 68 -36.53 7.58 8.79
CA PRO A 68 -36.70 8.12 7.44
C PRO A 68 -35.45 8.81 6.88
N GLN A 69 -34.74 9.62 7.68
CA GLN A 69 -33.51 10.29 7.25
C GLN A 69 -32.37 9.31 7.00
N ALA A 70 -32.23 8.29 7.85
CA ALA A 70 -31.23 7.25 7.66
C ALA A 70 -31.47 6.47 6.36
N VAL A 71 -32.73 6.11 6.07
CA VAL A 71 -33.09 5.44 4.81
C VAL A 71 -32.85 6.35 3.60
N LEU A 72 -33.14 7.65 3.70
CA LEU A 72 -32.84 8.59 2.61
C LEU A 72 -31.34 8.65 2.29
N LYS A 73 -30.49 8.75 3.32
CA LYS A 73 -29.03 8.75 3.16
C LYS A 73 -28.52 7.41 2.60
N LEU A 74 -29.13 6.30 3.05
CA LEU A 74 -28.76 4.98 2.58
C LEU A 74 -29.13 4.78 1.11
N ARG A 75 -30.30 5.29 0.67
CA ARG A 75 -30.68 5.32 -0.74
C ARG A 75 -29.70 6.13 -1.57
N ALA A 76 -29.34 7.34 -1.13
CA ALA A 76 -28.36 8.17 -1.83
C ALA A 76 -26.98 7.49 -1.98
N ALA A 77 -26.61 6.60 -1.06
CA ALA A 77 -25.36 5.84 -1.15
C ALA A 77 -25.44 4.60 -2.07
N LEU A 78 -26.64 4.09 -2.33
CA LEU A 78 -26.86 2.82 -3.06
C LEU A 78 -27.45 3.01 -4.47
N GLU A 79 -28.24 4.07 -4.68
CA GLU A 79 -29.03 4.28 -5.89
C GLU A 79 -28.27 5.15 -6.90
N GLU A 80 -27.99 4.59 -8.09
CA GLU A 80 -27.57 5.34 -9.29
C GLU A 80 -28.75 5.61 -10.24
N ASP A 81 -29.77 4.75 -10.21
CA ASP A 81 -30.95 4.83 -11.06
C ASP A 81 -32.22 4.86 -10.18
N PRO A 82 -33.00 5.95 -10.19
CA PRO A 82 -34.28 6.04 -9.49
C PRO A 82 -35.31 4.96 -9.89
N ALA A 83 -35.13 4.33 -11.05
CA ALA A 83 -36.02 3.28 -11.55
C ALA A 83 -35.82 1.91 -10.86
N GLN A 84 -34.69 1.70 -10.16
CA GLN A 84 -34.38 0.43 -9.47
C GLN A 84 -33.99 0.66 -7.99
N PRO A 85 -34.96 0.96 -7.11
CA PRO A 85 -34.68 1.26 -5.72
C PRO A 85 -34.23 0.01 -4.95
N TRP A 86 -33.11 0.10 -4.23
CA TRP A 86 -32.60 -0.99 -3.38
C TRP A 86 -33.44 -1.20 -2.12
N ILE A 87 -34.11 -0.15 -1.65
CA ILE A 87 -34.89 -0.16 -0.40
C ILE A 87 -36.29 0.37 -0.67
N ARG A 88 -37.31 -0.47 -0.44
CA ARG A 88 -38.72 -0.09 -0.54
C ARG A 88 -39.32 0.27 0.80
N SER A 89 -40.03 1.39 0.85
CA SER A 89 -40.86 1.76 1.99
C SER A 89 -42.21 1.04 1.92
N VAL A 90 -42.57 0.30 2.97
CA VAL A 90 -43.90 -0.31 3.12
C VAL A 90 -44.72 0.58 4.07
N ARG A 91 -45.72 1.28 3.53
CA ARG A 91 -46.54 2.25 4.28
C ARG A 91 -47.10 1.60 5.55
N GLY A 92 -46.97 2.30 6.68
CA GLY A 92 -47.47 1.85 7.98
C GLY A 92 -46.66 0.74 8.67
N VAL A 93 -45.74 0.06 7.97
CA VAL A 93 -45.09 -1.15 8.49
C VAL A 93 -43.59 -0.96 8.70
N GLY A 94 -42.84 -0.59 7.66
CA GLY A 94 -41.38 -0.63 7.73
C GLY A 94 -40.71 -0.55 6.37
N TYR A 95 -39.55 -1.23 6.25
CA TYR A 95 -38.71 -1.19 5.06
C TYR A 95 -38.37 -2.61 4.60
N ARG A 96 -38.22 -2.78 3.28
CA ARG A 96 -37.83 -4.03 2.65
C ARG A 96 -36.65 -3.79 1.71
N PHE A 97 -35.68 -4.68 1.77
CA PHE A 97 -34.59 -4.72 0.80
C PHE A 97 -35.07 -5.41 -0.48
N LEU A 98 -34.80 -4.81 -1.65
CA LEU A 98 -35.28 -5.30 -2.95
C LEU A 98 -34.21 -6.01 -3.78
N GLY A 99 -32.93 -5.89 -3.42
CA GLY A 99 -31.86 -6.58 -4.14
C GLY A 99 -31.95 -8.10 -3.99
N GLU A 100 -31.61 -8.83 -5.05
CA GLU A 100 -31.32 -10.27 -4.96
C GLU A 100 -30.05 -10.43 -4.13
N VAL A 101 -30.21 -10.89 -2.89
CA VAL A 101 -29.10 -11.12 -1.98
C VAL A 101 -28.63 -12.55 -2.18
N ARG A 102 -27.37 -12.69 -2.60
CA ARG A 102 -26.68 -13.96 -2.56
C ARG A 102 -25.93 -14.01 -1.25
N GLU A 103 -26.47 -14.82 -0.35
CA GLU A 103 -25.69 -15.30 0.78
C GLU A 103 -24.61 -16.18 0.19
N GLY A 104 -23.36 -15.71 0.24
CA GLY A 104 -22.25 -16.60 -0.06
C GLY A 104 -22.38 -17.80 0.88
N LEU A 105 -22.47 -19.01 0.33
CA LEU A 105 -21.99 -20.21 1.03
C LEU A 105 -20.65 -19.83 1.68
N PRO A 106 -20.30 -20.40 2.85
CA PRO A 106 -18.98 -20.14 3.40
C PRO A 106 -17.97 -20.46 2.31
N GLN A 107 -17.42 -19.41 1.68
CA GLN A 107 -16.08 -19.50 1.17
C GLN A 107 -15.34 -19.90 2.44
N ALA A 108 -14.84 -21.15 2.48
CA ALA A 108 -13.96 -21.61 3.55
C ALA A 108 -13.11 -20.41 3.92
N PRO A 109 -13.22 -19.92 5.19
CA PRO A 109 -12.97 -18.53 5.57
C PRO A 109 -11.87 -18.05 4.67
N ARG A 110 -12.14 -17.16 3.68
CA ARG A 110 -11.16 -16.83 2.63
C ARG A 110 -9.86 -16.71 3.38
N ALA A 111 -8.99 -17.73 3.26
CA ALA A 111 -7.92 -17.93 4.25
C ALA A 111 -7.30 -16.55 4.38
N PRO A 112 -7.20 -15.97 5.59
CA PRO A 112 -7.08 -14.52 5.82
C PRO A 112 -6.21 -13.95 4.71
N HIS A 113 -6.82 -13.28 3.71
CA HIS A 113 -6.29 -13.12 2.34
C HIS A 113 -4.99 -13.91 2.20
N ARG A 114 -5.04 -15.23 1.91
CA ARG A 114 -3.81 -16.02 1.73
C ARG A 114 -3.07 -15.15 0.77
N PRO A 115 -1.96 -14.52 1.19
CA PRO A 115 -1.31 -13.60 0.31
C PRO A 115 -1.10 -14.49 -0.91
N ASP A 116 -1.40 -13.96 -2.09
CA ASP A 116 -0.67 -14.47 -3.23
C ASP A 116 0.79 -14.65 -2.76
N PRO A 117 1.57 -15.59 -3.28
CA PRO A 117 3.01 -15.67 -2.98
C PRO A 117 3.78 -14.42 -3.46
N VAL A 118 3.13 -13.26 -3.46
CA VAL A 118 3.58 -11.93 -3.76
C VAL A 118 3.35 -11.14 -2.47
N GLY A 119 4.44 -10.87 -1.78
CA GLY A 119 4.47 -9.89 -0.72
C GLY A 119 3.87 -8.55 -1.11
N LEU A 120 3.62 -7.70 -0.13
CA LEU A 120 3.22 -6.30 -0.30
C LEU A 120 4.05 -5.66 -1.43
N ARG A 121 3.37 -5.25 -2.49
CA ARG A 121 3.96 -4.77 -3.74
C ARG A 121 4.32 -3.30 -3.58
N LEU A 122 5.58 -3.03 -3.26
CA LEU A 122 6.03 -1.69 -2.94
C LEU A 122 6.92 -1.12 -4.02
N GLY A 123 6.60 0.08 -4.49
CA GLY A 123 7.51 0.88 -5.29
C GLY A 123 8.47 1.63 -4.38
N LEU A 124 9.78 1.46 -4.59
CA LEU A 124 10.78 2.29 -3.90
C LEU A 124 11.01 3.55 -4.72
N MET A 125 10.69 4.73 -4.18
CA MET A 125 10.83 5.99 -4.92
C MET A 125 12.22 6.58 -4.74
N PRO A 126 12.69 7.40 -5.70
CA PRO A 126 13.90 8.18 -5.53
C PRO A 126 13.80 9.06 -4.28
N CYS A 127 14.81 9.03 -3.43
CA CYS A 127 14.90 9.94 -2.30
C CYS A 127 15.11 11.36 -2.80
N LEU A 128 14.34 12.32 -2.30
CA LEU A 128 14.57 13.74 -2.55
C LEU A 128 15.83 14.19 -1.81
N ASN A 129 16.81 14.73 -2.53
CA ASN A 129 18.00 15.32 -1.91
C ASN A 129 17.71 16.79 -1.54
N ARG A 130 17.50 17.08 -0.25
CA ARG A 130 17.38 18.43 0.31
C ARG A 130 18.51 18.76 1.27
N THR A 131 19.65 18.09 1.11
CA THR A 131 20.83 18.33 1.96
C THR A 131 21.56 19.63 1.62
N GLY A 132 21.34 20.19 0.43
CA GLY A 132 22.10 21.31 -0.14
C GLY A 132 23.47 20.90 -0.70
N ASP A 133 23.76 19.60 -0.76
CA ASP A 133 25.03 19.04 -1.22
C ASP A 133 24.79 18.15 -2.45
N ASP A 134 25.17 18.65 -3.63
CA ASP A 134 25.00 17.94 -4.90
C ASP A 134 25.91 16.71 -5.01
N SER A 135 27.00 16.66 -4.23
CA SER A 135 27.88 15.48 -4.18
C SER A 135 27.14 14.25 -3.63
N LEU A 136 26.02 14.46 -2.93
CA LEU A 136 25.15 13.43 -2.39
C LEU A 136 23.99 13.06 -3.33
N GLN A 137 23.89 13.64 -4.53
CA GLN A 137 22.76 13.42 -5.43
C GLN A 137 22.60 11.96 -5.87
N TRP A 138 23.69 11.19 -5.86
CA TRP A 138 23.65 9.76 -6.15
C TRP A 138 22.85 8.97 -5.10
N LEU A 139 22.73 9.45 -3.84
CA LEU A 139 21.93 8.81 -2.80
C LEU A 139 20.44 8.78 -3.13
N SER A 140 19.98 9.67 -4.01
CA SER A 140 18.58 9.72 -4.47
C SER A 140 18.11 8.37 -5.02
N LEU A 141 18.95 7.70 -5.82
CA LEU A 141 18.67 6.38 -6.37
C LEU A 141 19.47 5.28 -5.67
N GLY A 142 20.66 5.61 -5.15
CA GLY A 142 21.54 4.66 -4.48
C GLY A 142 20.97 4.11 -3.18
N LEU A 143 20.36 4.95 -2.33
CA LEU A 143 19.76 4.47 -1.07
C LEU A 143 18.58 3.51 -1.30
N PRO A 144 17.58 3.83 -2.15
CA PRO A 144 16.53 2.88 -2.49
C PRO A 144 17.04 1.58 -3.12
N ALA A 145 18.12 1.62 -3.91
CA ALA A 145 18.73 0.42 -4.49
C ALA A 145 19.36 -0.49 -3.42
N LEU A 146 20.04 0.09 -2.43
CA LEU A 146 20.57 -0.65 -1.28
C LEU A 146 19.44 -1.20 -0.40
N LEU A 147 18.42 -0.40 -0.15
CA LEU A 147 17.23 -0.81 0.60
C LEU A 147 16.54 -2.01 -0.07
N HIS A 148 16.42 -1.99 -1.41
CA HIS A 148 15.90 -3.09 -2.20
C HIS A 148 16.67 -4.39 -1.90
N GLN A 149 18.00 -4.35 -2.02
CA GLN A 149 18.87 -5.50 -1.74
C GLN A 149 18.72 -6.01 -0.29
N MET A 150 18.67 -5.11 0.69
CA MET A 150 18.56 -5.49 2.10
C MET A 150 17.27 -6.26 2.43
N LEU A 151 16.17 -5.86 1.77
CA LEU A 151 14.83 -6.38 2.00
C LEU A 151 14.44 -7.50 1.02
N GLU A 152 15.27 -7.81 0.02
CA GLU A 152 14.98 -8.80 -1.04
C GLU A 152 14.72 -10.21 -0.47
N ALA A 153 15.32 -10.54 0.68
CA ALA A 153 15.13 -11.83 1.35
C ALA A 153 13.76 -11.97 2.05
N GLU A 154 12.97 -10.90 2.16
CA GLU A 154 11.68 -10.93 2.84
C GLU A 154 10.56 -11.31 1.86
N PRO A 155 10.01 -12.54 1.91
CA PRO A 155 8.99 -13.00 0.96
C PRO A 155 7.67 -12.23 1.09
N ARG A 156 7.44 -11.54 2.21
CA ARG A 156 6.27 -10.67 2.41
C ARG A 156 6.40 -9.32 1.72
N LEU A 157 7.52 -9.01 1.07
CA LEU A 157 7.70 -7.77 0.31
C LEU A 157 8.04 -8.10 -1.15
N ALA A 158 7.23 -7.59 -2.08
CA ALA A 158 7.57 -7.58 -3.50
C ALA A 158 8.03 -6.18 -3.88
N LEU A 159 9.34 -5.97 -3.93
CA LEU A 159 9.92 -4.65 -4.13
C LEU A 159 10.15 -4.37 -5.61
N PHE A 160 9.57 -3.28 -6.08
CA PHE A 160 9.77 -2.74 -7.40
C PHE A 160 10.80 -1.61 -7.30
N GLY A 161 11.85 -1.74 -8.10
CA GLY A 161 12.99 -0.83 -8.04
C GLY A 161 12.60 0.63 -8.24
N PRO A 162 13.50 1.56 -7.92
CA PRO A 162 13.35 2.97 -8.24
C PRO A 162 13.38 3.16 -9.76
N GLY A 163 12.23 2.90 -10.40
CA GLY A 163 12.03 3.06 -11.83
C GLY A 163 12.15 4.54 -12.25
N PRO A 164 12.27 4.79 -13.57
CA PRO A 164 12.29 6.14 -14.12
C PRO A 164 11.08 6.93 -13.59
N PRO A 165 11.26 8.24 -13.37
CA PRO A 165 10.52 8.98 -12.36
C PRO A 165 9.03 8.88 -12.62
N LEU A 166 8.33 8.14 -11.76
CA LEU A 166 7.05 8.67 -11.31
C LEU A 166 7.44 9.94 -10.57
N ALA A 167 7.14 11.08 -11.16
CA ALA A 167 7.10 12.32 -10.40
C ALA A 167 6.33 12.04 -9.09
N PRO A 168 6.58 12.77 -7.99
CA PRO A 168 5.81 12.67 -6.75
C PRO A 168 4.33 13.09 -6.92
N ALA A 169 3.75 12.93 -8.11
CA ALA A 169 2.34 13.00 -8.39
C ALA A 169 1.63 11.91 -7.57
N GLU A 170 1.27 12.29 -6.36
CA GLU A 170 0.24 11.64 -5.59
C GLU A 170 -1.08 11.71 -6.38
N PRO A 171 -1.84 10.61 -6.52
CA PRO A 171 -1.59 9.25 -6.03
C PRO A 171 -0.85 8.34 -7.04
N VAL A 172 -0.28 7.25 -6.53
CA VAL A 172 0.36 6.17 -7.32
C VAL A 172 -0.61 5.67 -8.39
N PRO A 173 -0.26 5.69 -9.68
CA PRO A 173 -1.16 5.21 -10.72
C PRO A 173 -1.59 3.76 -10.47
N ALA A 174 -2.90 3.51 -10.39
CA ALA A 174 -3.45 2.17 -10.19
C ALA A 174 -2.98 1.16 -11.25
N SER A 175 -2.58 1.66 -12.43
CA SER A 175 -1.99 0.87 -13.53
C SER A 175 -0.67 0.20 -13.18
N LEU A 176 0.05 0.64 -12.14
CA LEU A 176 1.31 0.04 -11.71
C LEU A 176 1.10 -1.22 -10.86
N GLY A 177 -0.13 -1.44 -10.36
CA GLY A 177 -0.45 -2.58 -9.50
C GLY A 177 0.41 -2.66 -8.24
N LEU A 178 0.80 -1.50 -7.68
CA LEU A 178 1.52 -1.39 -6.41
C LEU A 178 0.51 -1.20 -5.28
N ASP A 179 0.78 -1.79 -4.12
CA ASP A 179 0.00 -1.59 -2.89
C ASP A 179 0.38 -0.27 -2.19
N GLY A 180 1.61 0.19 -2.42
CA GLY A 180 2.10 1.47 -1.94
C GLY A 180 3.45 1.85 -2.51
N VAL A 181 3.90 3.05 -2.15
CA VAL A 181 5.21 3.58 -2.47
C VAL A 181 5.93 4.05 -1.22
N LEU A 182 7.21 3.72 -1.13
CA LEU A 182 8.08 4.20 -0.09
C LEU A 182 8.88 5.40 -0.62
N GLN A 183 8.65 6.55 0.00
CA GLN A 183 9.30 7.82 -0.35
C GLN A 183 10.28 8.22 0.75
N GLY A 184 11.37 8.87 0.35
CA GLY A 184 12.39 9.38 1.26
C GLY A 184 12.79 10.81 0.92
N CYS A 185 13.15 11.58 1.94
CA CYS A 185 13.71 12.92 1.82
C CYS A 185 14.96 13.02 2.69
N LEU A 186 16.11 13.24 2.06
CA LEU A 186 17.39 13.45 2.71
C LEU A 186 17.53 14.92 3.10
N VAL A 187 17.95 15.16 4.34
CA VAL A 187 18.20 16.50 4.88
C VAL A 187 19.53 16.50 5.61
N ARG A 188 20.17 17.66 5.77
CA ARG A 188 21.37 17.78 6.60
C ARG A 188 20.97 18.37 7.95
N HIS A 189 21.38 17.72 9.04
CA HIS A 189 21.08 18.15 10.40
C HIS A 189 22.34 18.15 11.25
N SER A 190 22.82 19.35 11.64
CA SER A 190 23.96 19.52 12.56
C SER A 190 25.21 18.71 12.18
N GLY A 191 25.52 18.63 10.88
CA GLY A 191 26.66 17.87 10.34
C GLY A 191 26.37 16.41 9.99
N ALA A 192 25.28 15.83 10.51
CA ALA A 192 24.83 14.48 10.19
C ALA A 192 23.82 14.45 9.03
N LEU A 193 23.58 13.26 8.48
CA LEU A 193 22.60 13.03 7.43
C LEU A 193 21.29 12.55 8.04
N GLY A 194 20.20 13.25 7.74
CA GLY A 194 18.84 12.91 8.14
C GLY A 194 18.04 12.31 6.98
N LEU A 195 17.12 11.40 7.30
CA LEU A 195 16.13 10.85 6.38
C LEU A 195 14.75 10.93 7.03
N HIS A 196 13.84 11.60 6.33
CA HIS A 196 12.41 11.50 6.56
C HIS A 196 11.84 10.53 5.52
N SER A 197 11.16 9.48 5.96
CA SER A 197 10.56 8.50 5.05
C SER A 197 9.07 8.32 5.31
N GLN A 198 8.32 8.07 4.25
CA GLN A 198 6.89 7.84 4.29
C GLN A 198 6.52 6.68 3.39
N LEU A 199 5.72 5.76 3.92
CA LEU A 199 5.02 4.76 3.12
C LEU A 199 3.62 5.28 2.83
N VAL A 200 3.31 5.45 1.56
CA VAL A 200 2.00 5.91 1.08
C VAL A 200 1.33 4.77 0.34
N SER A 201 0.12 4.40 0.71
CA SER A 201 -0.67 3.38 0.00
C SER A 201 -1.15 3.89 -1.36
N ALA A 202 -1.59 2.97 -2.21
CA ALA A 202 -2.14 3.29 -3.53
C ALA A 202 -3.32 4.29 -3.50
N ASP A 203 -4.11 4.31 -2.42
CA ASP A 203 -5.21 5.26 -2.20
C ASP A 203 -4.75 6.61 -1.60
N GLY A 204 -3.44 6.84 -1.49
CA GLY A 204 -2.85 8.11 -1.03
C GLY A 204 -2.79 8.27 0.48
N ARG A 205 -3.07 7.22 1.27
CA ARG A 205 -2.98 7.30 2.74
C ARG A 205 -1.55 7.05 3.19
N VAL A 206 -1.08 7.85 4.13
CA VAL A 206 0.20 7.59 4.79
C VAL A 206 0.02 6.42 5.77
N LEU A 207 0.71 5.30 5.51
CA LEU A 207 0.67 4.09 6.31
C LEU A 207 1.75 4.07 7.40
N HIS A 208 2.94 4.59 7.08
CA HIS A 208 4.07 4.64 8.01
C HIS A 208 4.87 5.91 7.77
N THR A 209 5.35 6.55 8.83
CA THR A 209 6.27 7.67 8.77
C THR A 209 7.42 7.41 9.72
N ASP A 210 8.63 7.67 9.27
CA ASP A 210 9.81 7.59 10.12
C ASP A 210 10.76 8.76 9.87
N SER A 211 11.56 9.10 10.88
CA SER A 211 12.57 10.13 10.83
C SER A 211 13.80 9.67 11.59
N MET A 212 14.93 9.65 10.91
CA MET A 212 16.21 9.19 11.45
C MET A 212 17.35 10.13 11.08
N CYS A 213 18.41 10.10 11.88
CA CYS A 213 19.61 10.89 11.68
C CYS A 213 20.80 10.03 12.04
N GLU A 214 21.77 9.92 11.13
CA GLU A 214 22.97 9.12 11.31
C GLU A 214 24.20 9.87 10.79
N PRO A 215 25.39 9.62 11.36
CA PRO A 215 26.62 10.31 10.92
C PRO A 215 27.06 9.88 9.52
N ARG A 216 26.63 8.71 9.06
CA ARG A 216 26.99 8.13 7.76
C ARG A 216 25.76 7.61 7.03
N TRP A 217 25.79 7.66 5.70
CA TRP A 217 24.67 7.27 4.85
C TRP A 217 24.37 5.76 4.89
N ASP A 218 25.36 4.92 5.12
CA ASP A 218 25.23 3.46 5.19
C ASP A 218 24.51 3.01 6.48
N MET A 219 24.80 3.69 7.59
CA MET A 219 24.07 3.51 8.86
C MET A 219 22.61 3.93 8.69
N LEU A 220 22.36 5.04 7.99
CA LEU A 220 21.02 5.52 7.68
C LEU A 220 20.24 4.52 6.83
N CYS A 221 20.86 3.95 5.79
CA CYS A 221 20.24 2.89 4.98
C CYS A 221 19.89 1.66 5.83
N THR A 222 20.82 1.24 6.68
CA THR A 222 20.63 0.07 7.54
C THR A 222 19.46 0.28 8.51
N ARG A 223 19.42 1.43 9.17
CA ARG A 223 18.34 1.78 10.10
C ARG A 223 16.99 1.91 9.38
N TRP A 224 17.00 2.47 8.16
CA TRP A 224 15.81 2.58 7.34
C TRP A 224 15.25 1.20 6.98
N ALA A 225 16.10 0.27 6.55
CA ALA A 225 15.70 -1.10 6.23
C ALA A 225 15.04 -1.80 7.43
N HIS A 226 15.64 -1.68 8.62
CA HIS A 226 15.06 -2.26 9.84
C HIS A 226 13.72 -1.63 10.22
N SER A 227 13.57 -0.31 10.09
CA SER A 227 12.31 0.39 10.35
C SER A 227 11.21 -0.08 9.40
N VAL A 228 11.50 -0.14 8.10
CA VAL A 228 10.56 -0.60 7.06
C VAL A 228 10.18 -2.06 7.28
N HIS A 229 11.16 -2.94 7.55
CA HIS A 229 10.92 -4.35 7.82
C HIS A 229 10.07 -4.55 9.08
N THR A 230 10.39 -3.86 10.18
CA THR A 230 9.64 -3.96 11.44
C THR A 230 8.19 -3.48 11.28
N ALA A 231 7.99 -2.37 10.54
CA ALA A 231 6.66 -1.79 10.33
C ALA A 231 5.78 -2.68 9.45
N LEU A 232 6.35 -3.30 8.41
CA LEU A 232 5.58 -4.02 7.39
C LEU A 232 5.54 -5.53 7.58
N CYS A 233 6.52 -6.08 8.28
CA CYS A 233 6.66 -7.51 8.51
C CYS A 233 6.72 -7.82 10.01
N PRO A 234 5.71 -7.41 10.80
CA PRO A 234 5.70 -7.69 12.23
C PRO A 234 5.76 -9.20 12.48
N GLY A 235 6.61 -9.59 13.43
CA GLY A 235 6.85 -10.99 13.79
C GLY A 235 7.57 -11.82 12.71
N SER A 236 8.26 -11.18 11.76
CA SER A 236 9.17 -11.88 10.85
C SER A 236 10.50 -12.18 11.55
N ASP A 237 10.94 -13.44 11.49
CA ASP A 237 12.26 -13.87 11.96
C ASP A 237 13.35 -13.76 10.86
N ILE A 238 12.98 -13.25 9.68
CA ILE A 238 13.91 -13.07 8.55
C ILE A 238 14.99 -12.07 8.92
N ARG A 239 16.25 -12.48 8.78
CA ARG A 239 17.40 -11.57 8.89
C ARG A 239 17.58 -10.82 7.58
N LEU A 240 17.60 -9.50 7.66
CA LEU A 240 17.93 -8.65 6.52
C LEU A 240 19.33 -8.96 6.00
N VAL A 241 19.50 -8.83 4.69
CA VAL A 241 20.82 -8.95 4.06
C VAL A 241 21.69 -7.81 4.60
N ALA A 242 22.79 -8.16 5.26
CA ALA A 242 23.72 -7.17 5.78
C ALA A 242 24.45 -6.50 4.61
N LEU A 243 24.59 -5.17 4.69
CA LEU A 243 25.45 -4.44 3.78
C LEU A 243 26.91 -4.85 3.99
N SER A 244 27.72 -4.74 2.93
CA SER A 244 29.17 -4.96 3.04
C SER A 244 29.76 -4.01 4.11
N PRO A 245 30.64 -4.52 4.99
CA PRO A 245 31.37 -3.67 5.93
C PRO A 245 32.45 -2.82 5.23
N ASP A 246 32.81 -3.14 3.98
CA ASP A 246 33.72 -2.32 3.18
C ASP A 246 32.98 -1.08 2.63
N PRO A 247 33.31 0.12 3.13
CA PRO A 247 32.63 1.34 2.71
C PRO A 247 32.88 1.69 1.24
N PHE A 248 34.05 1.36 0.70
CA PHE A 248 34.39 1.64 -0.70
C PHE A 248 33.59 0.75 -1.64
N ALA A 249 33.50 -0.54 -1.33
CA ALA A 249 32.72 -1.48 -2.13
C ALA A 249 31.23 -1.12 -2.12
N LEU A 250 30.71 -0.75 -0.94
CA LEU A 250 29.32 -0.36 -0.78
C LEU A 250 28.99 0.94 -1.53
N GLU A 251 29.87 1.94 -1.45
CA GLU A 251 29.69 3.20 -2.17
C GLU A 251 29.78 3.00 -3.68
N ALA A 252 30.74 2.20 -4.15
CA ALA A 252 30.89 1.88 -5.57
C ALA A 252 29.64 1.18 -6.12
N PHE A 253 29.09 0.22 -5.38
CA PHE A 253 27.84 -0.45 -5.75
C PHE A 253 26.65 0.52 -5.79
N ALA A 254 26.49 1.37 -4.78
CA ALA A 254 25.35 2.27 -4.68
C ALA A 254 25.40 3.38 -5.74
N ARG A 255 26.57 3.97 -6.00
CA ARG A 255 26.77 4.95 -7.08
C ARG A 255 26.59 4.30 -8.45
N GLY A 256 27.17 3.11 -8.65
CA GLY A 256 27.01 2.33 -9.88
C GLY A 256 25.55 2.00 -10.17
N SER A 257 24.80 1.56 -9.16
CA SER A 257 23.36 1.30 -9.26
C SER A 257 22.57 2.57 -9.58
N SER A 258 22.91 3.70 -8.96
CA SER A 258 22.28 5.00 -9.28
C SER A 258 22.47 5.38 -10.75
N LEU A 259 23.66 5.18 -11.32
CA LEU A 259 23.94 5.45 -12.74
C LEU A 259 23.19 4.46 -13.65
N LEU A 260 23.20 3.18 -13.27
CA LEU A 260 22.49 2.14 -14.00
C LEU A 260 20.99 2.42 -14.12
N LEU A 261 20.36 2.89 -13.04
CA LEU A 261 18.95 3.26 -13.00
C LEU A 261 18.61 4.50 -13.84
N ARG A 262 19.60 5.36 -14.13
CA ARG A 262 19.47 6.48 -15.07
C ARG A 262 19.69 6.07 -16.53
N GLY A 263 20.11 4.83 -16.77
CA GLY A 263 20.45 4.33 -18.10
C GLY A 263 21.92 4.53 -18.48
N ASP A 264 22.75 5.09 -17.59
CA ASP A 264 24.15 5.43 -17.89
C ASP A 264 25.08 4.20 -17.72
N GLY A 265 24.84 3.13 -18.49
CA GLY A 265 25.56 1.86 -18.41
C GLY A 265 27.09 2.01 -18.52
N ALA A 266 27.55 2.89 -19.42
CA ALA A 266 28.98 3.16 -19.62
C ALA A 266 29.68 3.73 -18.38
N LEU A 267 29.01 4.61 -17.64
CA LEU A 267 29.53 5.19 -16.39
C LEU A 267 29.31 4.26 -15.19
N ALA A 268 28.23 3.48 -15.19
CA ALA A 268 27.92 2.52 -14.13
C ALA A 268 28.91 1.36 -14.10
N ARG A 269 29.31 0.83 -15.28
CA ARG A 269 30.15 -0.37 -15.41
C ARG A 269 31.46 -0.30 -14.61
N PRO A 270 32.32 0.73 -14.70
CA PRO A 270 33.57 0.75 -13.93
C PRO A 270 33.35 0.76 -12.41
N LEU A 271 32.31 1.44 -11.91
CA LEU A 271 32.00 1.44 -10.47
C LEU A 271 31.48 0.07 -10.01
N LEU A 272 30.64 -0.57 -10.82
CA LEU A 272 30.13 -1.91 -10.53
C LEU A 272 31.21 -2.98 -10.67
N GLN A 273 32.22 -2.76 -11.50
CA GLN A 273 33.41 -3.61 -11.56
C GLN A 273 34.21 -3.53 -10.26
N VAL A 274 34.48 -2.32 -9.75
CA VAL A 274 35.14 -2.13 -8.45
C VAL A 274 34.35 -2.82 -7.33
N ALA A 275 33.02 -2.66 -7.32
CA ALA A 275 32.17 -3.34 -6.35
C ALA A 275 32.27 -4.87 -6.50
N HIS A 276 32.32 -5.41 -7.72
CA HIS A 276 32.43 -6.84 -7.98
C HIS A 276 33.78 -7.40 -7.56
N ASP A 277 34.88 -6.69 -7.84
CA ASP A 277 36.23 -7.10 -7.46
C ASP A 277 36.38 -7.18 -5.93
N LEU A 278 35.70 -6.29 -5.20
CA LEU A 278 35.69 -6.28 -3.73
C LEU A 278 34.62 -7.20 -3.11
N LEU A 279 33.55 -7.52 -3.85
CA LEU A 279 32.40 -8.32 -3.39
C LEU A 279 32.01 -9.39 -4.44
N PRO A 280 32.90 -10.35 -4.75
CA PRO A 280 32.69 -11.30 -5.84
C PRO A 280 31.48 -12.22 -5.62
N ASP A 281 31.16 -12.52 -4.36
CA ASP A 281 30.11 -13.47 -3.98
C ASP A 281 28.72 -12.82 -3.83
N GLN A 282 28.57 -11.52 -4.11
CA GLN A 282 27.30 -10.81 -3.98
C GLN A 282 26.48 -10.85 -5.27
N PRO A 283 25.35 -11.58 -5.34
CA PRO A 283 24.57 -11.75 -6.57
C PRO A 283 24.00 -10.43 -7.12
N ALA A 284 23.65 -9.50 -6.23
CA ALA A 284 23.15 -8.18 -6.60
C ALA A 284 24.20 -7.37 -7.37
N VAL A 285 25.47 -7.44 -6.95
CA VAL A 285 26.60 -6.77 -7.62
C VAL A 285 26.84 -7.38 -9.00
N HIS A 286 26.85 -8.71 -9.09
CA HIS A 286 27.02 -9.42 -10.36
C HIS A 286 25.90 -9.07 -11.36
N THR A 287 24.64 -9.10 -10.92
CA THR A 287 23.48 -8.77 -11.75
C THR A 287 23.53 -7.32 -12.24
N ALA A 288 23.88 -6.38 -11.37
CA ALA A 288 24.04 -4.98 -11.75
C ALA A 288 25.14 -4.79 -12.80
N LEU A 289 26.29 -5.45 -12.63
CA LEU A 289 27.41 -5.37 -13.57
C LEU A 289 27.05 -5.91 -14.96
N LEU A 290 26.35 -7.04 -15.03
CA LEU A 290 25.86 -7.59 -16.29
C LEU A 290 24.91 -6.62 -17.01
N ARG A 291 23.97 -6.01 -16.28
CA ARG A 291 23.04 -5.02 -16.83
C ARG A 291 23.76 -3.77 -17.33
N ALA A 292 24.74 -3.27 -16.58
CA ALA A 292 25.55 -2.11 -17.00
C ALA A 292 26.37 -2.42 -18.25
N THR A 293 26.90 -3.64 -18.36
CA THR A 293 27.66 -4.09 -19.53
C THR A 293 26.78 -4.18 -20.77
N ALA A 294 25.56 -4.72 -20.64
CA ALA A 294 24.59 -4.77 -21.74
C ALA A 294 24.24 -3.36 -22.25
N LEU A 295 23.89 -2.44 -21.35
CA LEU A 295 23.55 -1.06 -21.70
C LEU A 295 24.72 -0.27 -22.30
N ALA A 296 25.95 -0.57 -21.88
CA ALA A 296 27.15 0.05 -22.47
C ALA A 296 27.44 -0.45 -23.90
N GLY A 297 27.09 -1.70 -24.21
CA GLY A 297 27.23 -2.29 -25.54
C GLY A 297 26.32 -1.66 -26.59
N ASP A 298 25.08 -1.33 -26.19
CA ASP A 298 24.07 -0.73 -27.09
C ASP A 298 24.40 0.72 -27.49
N ALA A 299 25.25 1.43 -26.74
CA ALA A 299 25.65 2.81 -27.03
C ALA A 299 26.75 2.93 -28.11
N SER A 300 27.27 1.82 -28.63
CA SER A 300 28.39 1.78 -29.59
C SER A 300 27.97 1.43 -31.03
N GLY A 301 26.66 1.43 -31.33
CA GLY A 301 26.08 1.11 -32.64
C GLY A 301 25.59 2.32 -33.41
#